data_AF-A0A9X3WZR7-F1
#
_entry.id   AF-A0A9X3WZR7-F1
#
_cell.length_a   1.000
_cell.length_b   1.000
_cell.length_c   1.000
_cell.angle_alpha   90.00
_cell.angle_beta   90.00
_cell.angle_gamma   90.00
#
_symmetry.space_group_name_H-M   'P 1'
#
loop_
_entity.id
_entity.type
_entity.pdbx_description
1 polymer ?
#
loop_
_entity_poly.entity_id
_entity_poly.type
_entity_poly.pdbx_seq_one_letter_code
_entity_poly.pdbx_strand_id
1 'polypeptide(L)'
;MSSSHAAALGSLLPRREAILEEARRDLDDRASRGGTNAPAAIVDPLVDGFFRAADAGDAEAAAATLSEMLETTGIPLDGEILALEVVRRALVRHVLASGEPEVGGAAASFVEDVVERVSTSLARQSVAALGKTRHALEHHDWMFQNLPTIMHSIDAQGRISAVNDRWIETLGYTRDEALGRRSTEFLTPESARYAREIVLPAFFKTGRCDNVLYQFVRKDGSLLDVMLSAIADRDEAGNVIRSQAVLTDVTEQLAAERAAQAAAAQEETIRAQRDMLRAISTPLVPLGDGVLLMPLVGTMDSARAEQMMAALLDGVVTHAAEVAILDVTGVPSVDASVAEALVRATKAVGLLGARVVLTGLGPSAAHTLVELDMELGGMTTKATLRDGLAAARKRARH
;
A
#
# COMPACT_ATOMS: atom_id res chain seq x y z
N MET A 1 -1.96 4.09 8.99
CA MET A 1 -3.01 3.71 9.96
C MET A 1 -2.52 2.78 11.08
N SER A 2 -1.29 2.26 11.05
CA SER A 2 -0.83 1.28 12.05
C SER A 2 -0.56 1.86 13.46
N SER A 3 -0.29 3.16 13.59
CA SER A 3 -0.03 3.78 14.91
C SER A 3 -1.25 3.90 15.83
N SER A 4 -2.47 3.81 15.28
CA SER A 4 -3.73 3.95 16.06
C SER A 4 -4.10 2.66 16.81
N HIS A 5 -3.75 1.49 16.25
CA HIS A 5 -4.08 0.19 16.81
C HIS A 5 -3.18 -0.18 18.00
N ALA A 6 -1.88 0.13 17.85
CA ALA A 6 -0.84 0.02 18.87
C ALA A 6 -1.18 0.75 20.19
N ALA A 7 -1.56 2.02 20.08
CA ALA A 7 -1.88 2.87 21.21
C ALA A 7 -3.09 2.36 22.02
N ALA A 8 -4.03 1.71 21.33
CA ALA A 8 -5.25 1.18 21.93
C ALA A 8 -4.99 -0.06 22.81
N LEU A 9 -4.10 -0.97 22.40
CA LEU A 9 -3.65 -2.09 23.25
C LEU A 9 -2.78 -1.59 24.41
N GLY A 10 -1.90 -0.61 24.18
CA GLY A 10 -1.12 0.03 25.25
C GLY A 10 -2.00 0.62 26.36
N SER A 11 -3.20 1.09 26.03
CA SER A 11 -4.19 1.60 27.02
C SER A 11 -4.67 0.52 28.01
N LEU A 12 -4.50 -0.76 27.68
CA LEU A 12 -4.86 -1.90 28.55
C LEU A 12 -3.74 -2.32 29.51
N LEU A 13 -2.54 -1.73 29.43
CA LEU A 13 -1.44 -2.02 30.36
C LEU A 13 -1.87 -1.95 31.85
N PRO A 14 -2.67 -0.95 32.30
CA PRO A 14 -3.16 -0.91 33.69
C PRO A 14 -4.09 -2.07 34.05
N ARG A 15 -4.71 -2.74 33.06
CA ARG A 15 -5.61 -3.89 33.21
C ARG A 15 -4.91 -5.23 32.95
N ARG A 16 -3.59 -5.24 32.71
CA ARG A 16 -2.81 -6.44 32.38
C ARG A 16 -3.02 -7.59 33.37
N GLU A 17 -2.94 -7.32 34.68
CA GLU A 17 -3.13 -8.36 35.70
C GLU A 17 -4.53 -8.97 35.66
N ALA A 18 -5.57 -8.17 35.42
CA ALA A 18 -6.94 -8.66 35.30
C ALA A 18 -7.12 -9.55 34.04
N ILE A 19 -6.46 -9.19 32.94
CA ILE A 19 -6.46 -9.99 31.70
C ILE A 19 -5.76 -11.34 31.93
N LEU A 20 -4.62 -11.35 32.63
CA LEU A 20 -3.88 -12.56 32.98
C LEU A 20 -4.71 -13.48 33.88
N GLU A 21 -5.31 -12.94 34.93
CA GLU A 21 -6.16 -13.72 35.84
C GLU A 21 -7.36 -14.33 35.13
N GLU A 22 -8.02 -13.58 34.24
CA GLU A 22 -9.14 -14.09 33.45
C GLU A 22 -8.71 -15.21 32.50
N ALA A 23 -7.64 -14.99 31.74
CA ALA A 23 -7.14 -15.95 30.78
C ALA A 23 -6.67 -17.24 31.46
N ARG A 24 -5.93 -17.17 32.58
CA ARG A 24 -5.54 -18.36 33.36
C ARG A 24 -6.76 -19.13 33.85
N ARG A 25 -7.78 -18.42 34.36
CA ARG A 25 -9.02 -19.06 34.86
C ARG A 25 -9.80 -19.77 33.75
N ASP A 26 -9.94 -19.17 32.57
CA ASP A 26 -10.62 -19.81 31.43
C ASP A 26 -9.80 -21.01 30.90
N LEU A 27 -8.47 -20.90 30.89
CA LEU A 27 -7.60 -22.01 30.50
C LEU A 27 -7.70 -23.19 31.47
N ASP A 28 -7.67 -22.93 32.78
CA ASP A 28 -7.79 -23.97 33.82
C ASP A 28 -9.17 -24.64 33.81
N ASP A 29 -10.26 -23.89 33.65
CA ASP A 29 -11.62 -24.46 33.55
C ASP A 29 -11.72 -25.39 32.34
N ARG A 30 -11.12 -25.03 31.20
CA ARG A 30 -11.13 -25.86 29.99
C ARG A 30 -10.20 -27.06 30.07
N ALA A 31 -9.04 -26.91 30.69
CA ALA A 31 -8.12 -28.02 30.95
C ALA A 31 -8.77 -29.07 31.87
N SER A 32 -9.53 -28.62 32.90
CA SER A 32 -10.22 -29.51 33.85
C SER A 32 -11.34 -30.35 33.22
N ARG A 33 -11.87 -29.94 32.06
CA ARG A 33 -12.92 -30.65 31.30
C ARG A 33 -12.37 -31.71 30.32
N GLY A 34 -11.07 -31.99 30.38
CA GLY A 34 -10.44 -33.14 29.70
C GLY A 34 -10.00 -32.89 28.25
N GLY A 35 -9.73 -31.63 27.86
CA GLY A 35 -9.51 -31.28 26.46
C GLY A 35 -8.05 -31.23 25.96
N THR A 36 -7.07 -30.82 26.75
CA THR A 36 -5.74 -30.40 26.22
C THR A 36 -4.67 -30.26 27.32
N ASN A 37 -3.39 -30.20 26.94
CA ASN A 37 -2.22 -30.13 27.85
C ASN A 37 -1.53 -28.73 27.88
N ALA A 38 -2.30 -27.64 27.86
CA ALA A 38 -1.75 -26.28 27.94
C ALA A 38 -1.41 -25.90 29.40
N PRO A 39 -0.13 -25.66 29.75
CA PRO A 39 0.22 -25.19 31.09
C PRO A 39 -0.21 -23.73 31.27
N ALA A 40 -0.83 -23.38 32.41
CA ALA A 40 -1.23 -22.00 32.73
C ALA A 40 -0.08 -20.97 32.61
N ALA A 41 1.17 -21.44 32.74
CA ALA A 41 2.38 -20.64 32.55
C ALA A 41 2.55 -20.05 31.14
N ILE A 42 1.84 -20.55 30.11
CA ILE A 42 1.90 -20.03 28.74
C ILE A 42 1.14 -18.71 28.57
N VAL A 43 0.19 -18.42 29.47
CA VAL A 43 -0.68 -17.24 29.37
C VAL A 43 0.12 -15.94 29.47
N ASP A 44 1.06 -15.88 30.41
CA ASP A 44 1.91 -14.71 30.65
C ASP A 44 2.74 -14.29 29.43
N PRO A 45 3.57 -15.18 28.85
CA PRO A 45 4.39 -14.80 27.70
C PRO A 45 3.53 -14.47 26.46
N LEU A 46 2.35 -15.08 26.30
CA LEU A 46 1.41 -14.73 25.23
C LEU A 46 0.85 -13.32 25.40
N VAL A 47 0.29 -13.01 26.58
CA VAL A 47 -0.26 -11.67 26.87
C VAL A 47 0.83 -10.60 26.73
N ASP A 48 2.04 -10.86 27.25
CA ASP A 48 3.18 -9.95 27.11
C ASP A 48 3.67 -9.84 25.66
N GLY A 49 3.53 -10.91 24.88
CA GLY A 49 3.77 -10.90 23.44
C GLY A 49 2.82 -9.96 22.71
N PHE A 50 1.51 -10.00 23.02
CA PHE A 50 0.52 -9.08 22.45
C PHE A 50 0.77 -7.62 22.82
N PHE A 51 1.18 -7.32 24.05
CA PHE A 51 1.54 -5.96 24.45
C PHE A 51 2.80 -5.46 23.73
N ARG A 52 3.85 -6.28 23.61
CA ARG A 52 5.07 -5.92 22.87
C ARG A 52 4.81 -5.76 21.37
N ALA A 53 3.95 -6.59 20.80
CA ALA A 53 3.47 -6.50 19.44
C ALA A 53 2.73 -5.18 19.17
N ALA A 54 1.90 -4.73 20.12
CA ALA A 54 1.22 -3.47 20.03
C ALA A 54 2.21 -2.30 19.98
N ASP A 55 3.26 -2.28 20.82
CA ASP A 55 4.27 -1.22 20.80
C ASP A 55 5.04 -1.11 19.47
N ALA A 56 5.19 -2.22 18.74
CA ALA A 56 5.84 -2.26 17.43
C ALA A 56 4.92 -1.77 16.28
N GLY A 57 3.59 -1.80 16.47
CA GLY A 57 2.61 -1.29 15.50
C GLY A 57 2.51 -2.09 14.19
N ASP A 58 2.94 -3.34 14.18
CA ASP A 58 2.92 -4.23 13.00
C ASP A 58 2.39 -5.62 13.38
N ALA A 59 1.22 -5.97 12.84
CA ALA A 59 0.56 -7.25 13.09
C ALA A 59 1.32 -8.45 12.49
N GLU A 60 2.11 -8.23 11.43
CA GLU A 60 2.90 -9.28 10.79
C GLU A 60 4.11 -9.66 11.65
N ALA A 61 4.88 -8.67 12.08
CA ALA A 61 6.01 -8.87 13.00
C ALA A 61 5.55 -9.47 14.35
N ALA A 62 4.40 -9.02 14.85
CA ALA A 62 3.75 -9.56 16.04
C ALA A 62 3.44 -11.05 15.91
N ALA A 63 2.81 -11.43 14.80
CA ALA A 63 2.43 -12.82 14.54
C ALA A 63 3.66 -13.73 14.37
N ALA A 64 4.71 -13.26 13.70
CA ALA A 64 5.96 -14.01 13.57
C ALA A 64 6.61 -14.28 14.93
N THR A 65 6.70 -13.26 15.79
CA THR A 65 7.31 -13.37 17.13
C THR A 65 6.51 -14.33 18.03
N LEU A 66 5.18 -14.22 18.01
CA LEU A 66 4.31 -15.09 18.80
C LEU A 66 4.36 -16.54 18.32
N SER A 67 4.45 -16.78 17.00
CA SER A 67 4.59 -18.12 16.43
C SER A 67 5.91 -18.77 16.88
N GLU A 68 7.03 -18.07 16.73
CA GLU A 68 8.35 -18.57 17.16
C GLU A 68 8.39 -18.85 18.66
N MET A 69 7.79 -17.97 19.48
CA MET A 69 7.69 -18.18 20.91
C MET A 69 6.91 -19.45 21.26
N LEU A 70 5.75 -19.67 20.63
CA LEU A 70 4.95 -20.87 20.84
C LEU A 70 5.75 -22.12 20.50
N GLU A 71 6.44 -22.14 19.36
CA GLU A 71 7.30 -23.27 18.95
C GLU A 71 8.35 -23.64 20.01
N THR A 72 8.98 -22.65 20.65
CA THR A 72 10.02 -22.89 21.66
C THR A 72 9.48 -23.47 22.97
N THR A 73 8.16 -23.42 23.20
CA THR A 73 7.55 -23.88 24.46
C THR A 73 7.42 -25.39 24.55
N GLY A 74 7.42 -26.08 23.40
CA GLY A 74 7.23 -27.53 23.33
C GLY A 74 5.84 -27.99 23.79
N ILE A 75 4.88 -27.06 23.89
CA ILE A 75 3.48 -27.37 24.19
C ILE A 75 2.85 -28.03 22.95
N PRO A 76 1.99 -29.04 23.13
CA PRO A 76 1.24 -29.58 22.01
C PRO A 76 0.38 -28.50 21.33
N LEU A 77 0.24 -28.56 20.01
CA LEU A 77 -0.36 -27.51 19.19
C LEU A 77 -1.82 -27.17 19.56
N ASP A 78 -2.60 -28.13 20.05
CA ASP A 78 -3.94 -27.89 20.62
C ASP A 78 -3.89 -26.98 21.84
N GLY A 79 -2.86 -27.13 22.67
CA GLY A 79 -2.57 -26.28 23.81
C GLY A 79 -2.12 -24.89 23.39
N GLU A 80 -1.32 -24.77 22.32
CA GLU A 80 -0.90 -23.47 21.76
C GLU A 80 -2.11 -22.70 21.21
N ILE A 81 -2.97 -23.34 20.41
CA ILE A 81 -4.18 -22.75 19.84
C ILE A 81 -5.18 -22.39 20.95
N LEU A 82 -5.39 -23.28 21.92
CA LEU A 82 -6.28 -23.01 23.03
C LEU A 82 -5.80 -21.82 23.86
N ALA A 83 -4.50 -21.77 24.16
CA ALA A 83 -3.91 -20.65 24.89
C ALA A 83 -4.07 -19.34 24.11
N LEU A 84 -3.86 -19.37 22.79
CA LEU A 84 -4.05 -18.22 21.92
C LEU A 84 -5.52 -17.74 21.91
N GLU A 85 -6.49 -18.66 21.82
CA GLU A 85 -7.93 -18.36 21.83
C GLU A 85 -8.41 -17.81 23.18
N VAL A 86 -7.89 -18.35 24.28
CA VAL A 86 -8.21 -17.88 25.64
C VAL A 86 -7.65 -16.46 25.86
N VAL A 87 -6.41 -16.22 25.43
CA VAL A 87 -5.78 -14.90 25.51
C VAL A 87 -6.51 -13.90 24.61
N ARG A 88 -6.83 -14.28 23.36
CA ARG A 88 -7.64 -13.47 22.43
C ARG A 88 -8.94 -13.02 23.10
N ARG A 89 -9.70 -13.96 23.66
CA ARG A 89 -11.00 -13.70 24.28
C ARG A 89 -10.89 -12.74 25.47
N ALA A 90 -9.90 -12.93 26.32
CA ALA A 90 -9.65 -12.06 27.47
C ALA A 90 -9.27 -10.64 27.01
N LEU A 91 -8.38 -10.51 26.02
CA LEU A 91 -7.97 -9.23 25.45
C LEU A 91 -9.15 -8.49 24.82
N VAL A 92 -9.86 -9.10 23.87
CA VAL A 92 -11.00 -8.48 23.17
C VAL A 92 -12.08 -8.02 24.16
N ARG A 93 -12.39 -8.82 25.17
CA ARG A 93 -13.39 -8.44 26.20
C ARG A 93 -12.96 -7.18 26.96
N HIS A 94 -11.69 -7.12 27.38
CA HIS A 94 -11.18 -5.98 28.14
C HIS A 94 -11.04 -4.72 27.29
N VAL A 95 -10.68 -4.88 26.00
CA VAL A 95 -10.69 -3.81 25.00
C VAL A 95 -12.11 -3.21 24.89
N LEU A 96 -13.14 -4.03 24.67
CA LEU A 96 -14.50 -3.54 24.50
C LEU A 96 -15.07 -2.91 25.78
N ALA A 97 -14.64 -3.35 26.96
CA ALA A 97 -15.02 -2.79 28.25
C ALA A 97 -14.26 -1.51 28.65
N SER A 98 -13.39 -0.96 27.79
CA SER A 98 -12.60 0.24 28.09
C SER A 98 -13.37 1.56 27.88
N GLY A 99 -14.50 1.54 27.15
CA GLY A 99 -15.46 2.65 27.10
C GLY A 99 -15.29 3.66 25.95
N GLU A 100 -14.27 3.53 25.11
CA GLU A 100 -14.09 4.33 23.88
C GLU A 100 -14.39 3.46 22.64
N PRO A 101 -15.55 3.61 21.98
CA PRO A 101 -15.99 2.69 20.92
C PRO A 101 -15.04 2.61 19.71
N GLU A 102 -14.48 3.75 19.27
CA GLU A 102 -13.58 3.81 18.12
C GLU A 102 -12.20 3.21 18.44
N VAL A 103 -11.66 3.48 19.63
CA VAL A 103 -10.38 2.95 20.09
C VAL A 103 -10.49 1.46 20.43
N GLY A 104 -11.62 1.05 21.01
CA GLY A 104 -11.93 -0.34 21.31
C GLY A 104 -12.12 -1.20 20.05
N GLY A 105 -12.78 -0.67 19.01
CA GLY A 105 -12.92 -1.38 17.74
C GLY A 105 -11.56 -1.63 17.06
N ALA A 106 -10.69 -0.62 17.06
CA ALA A 106 -9.35 -0.72 16.50
C ALA A 106 -8.49 -1.77 17.22
N ALA A 107 -8.38 -1.73 18.56
CA ALA A 107 -7.60 -2.72 19.30
C ALA A 107 -8.14 -4.15 19.13
N ALA A 108 -9.47 -4.32 19.10
CA ALA A 108 -10.06 -5.63 18.87
C ALA A 108 -9.67 -6.16 17.48
N SER A 109 -9.77 -5.34 16.44
CA SER A 109 -9.37 -5.72 15.07
C SER A 109 -7.89 -6.13 14.98
N PHE A 110 -7.00 -5.46 15.71
CA PHE A 110 -5.57 -5.83 15.73
C PHE A 110 -5.33 -7.16 16.41
N VAL A 111 -5.98 -7.42 17.55
CA VAL A 111 -5.88 -8.73 18.23
C VAL A 111 -6.37 -9.84 17.31
N GLU A 112 -7.49 -9.63 16.59
CA GLU A 112 -8.01 -10.62 15.64
C GLU A 112 -7.03 -10.89 14.49
N ASP A 113 -6.47 -9.85 13.86
CA ASP A 113 -5.50 -10.00 12.75
C ASP A 113 -4.23 -10.76 13.19
N VAL A 114 -3.68 -10.44 14.36
CA VAL A 114 -2.51 -11.16 14.90
C VAL A 114 -2.84 -12.62 15.16
N VAL A 115 -4.00 -12.92 15.77
CA VAL A 115 -4.41 -14.30 16.06
C VAL A 115 -4.64 -15.10 14.77
N GLU A 116 -5.28 -14.50 13.76
CA GLU A 116 -5.51 -15.15 12.47
C GLU A 116 -4.17 -15.51 11.79
N ARG A 117 -3.20 -14.60 11.82
CA ARG A 117 -1.86 -14.84 11.26
C ARG A 117 -1.08 -15.92 11.99
N VAL A 118 -1.04 -15.88 13.34
CA VAL A 118 -0.39 -16.92 14.16
C VAL A 118 -1.06 -18.27 13.89
N SER A 119 -2.39 -18.32 13.89
CA SER A 119 -3.15 -19.55 13.61
C SER A 119 -2.86 -20.10 12.21
N THR A 120 -2.75 -19.23 11.21
CA THR A 120 -2.40 -19.60 9.84
C THR A 120 -0.96 -20.15 9.75
N SER A 121 -0.03 -19.54 10.49
CA SER A 121 1.37 -20.00 10.57
C SER A 121 1.44 -21.40 11.21
N LEU A 122 0.82 -21.55 12.38
CA LEU A 122 0.71 -22.81 13.11
C LEU A 122 0.04 -23.91 12.27
N ALA A 123 -1.04 -23.59 11.55
CA ALA A 123 -1.69 -24.52 10.63
C ALA A 123 -0.74 -24.98 9.50
N ARG A 124 0.01 -24.04 8.89
CA ARG A 124 1.02 -24.35 7.85
C ARG A 124 2.16 -25.22 8.36
N GLN A 125 2.53 -25.09 9.63
CA GLN A 125 3.58 -25.88 10.27
C GLN A 125 3.10 -27.27 10.71
N SER A 126 1.89 -27.39 11.25
CA SER A 126 1.25 -28.66 11.61
C SER A 126 1.10 -29.61 10.43
N VAL A 127 0.70 -29.03 9.30
CA VAL A 127 0.74 -29.62 7.96
C VAL A 127 2.08 -30.35 7.74
N ALA A 128 3.22 -29.75 8.06
CA ALA A 128 4.53 -30.39 7.87
C ALA A 128 4.87 -31.55 8.84
N ALA A 129 4.10 -31.78 9.92
CA ALA A 129 4.54 -32.57 11.07
C ALA A 129 3.78 -33.90 11.34
N LEU A 130 3.00 -34.45 10.40
CA LEU A 130 2.09 -35.57 10.73
C LEU A 130 2.79 -36.93 10.92
N GLY A 131 2.92 -37.33 12.20
CA GLY A 131 3.38 -38.64 12.67
C GLY A 131 2.27 -39.51 13.29
N LYS A 132 2.31 -40.82 12.97
CA LYS A 132 1.28 -41.87 13.15
C LYS A 132 0.92 -42.24 14.60
N THR A 133 0.02 -41.52 15.29
CA THR A 133 -0.56 -41.97 16.58
C THR A 133 -2.06 -41.70 16.69
N ARG A 134 -2.82 -42.51 17.45
CA ARG A 134 -4.29 -42.35 17.65
C ARG A 134 -4.68 -40.99 18.24
N HIS A 135 -3.91 -40.50 19.22
CA HIS A 135 -4.05 -39.14 19.74
C HIS A 135 -3.80 -38.07 18.66
N ALA A 136 -2.92 -38.31 17.69
CA ALA A 136 -2.66 -37.36 16.61
C ALA A 136 -3.83 -37.25 15.61
N LEU A 137 -4.64 -38.30 15.45
CA LEU A 137 -5.85 -38.26 14.61
C LEU A 137 -6.99 -37.49 15.28
N GLU A 138 -7.24 -37.74 16.56
CA GLU A 138 -8.25 -36.99 17.33
C GLU A 138 -7.88 -35.51 17.46
N HIS A 139 -6.59 -35.23 17.67
CA HIS A 139 -6.03 -33.88 17.73
C HIS A 139 -6.05 -33.16 16.37
N HIS A 140 -5.75 -33.88 15.27
CA HIS A 140 -5.87 -33.35 13.91
C HIS A 140 -7.29 -32.92 13.57
N ASP A 141 -8.29 -33.73 13.89
CA ASP A 141 -9.68 -33.41 13.60
C ASP A 141 -10.17 -32.21 14.41
N TRP A 142 -9.75 -32.09 15.68
CA TRP A 142 -10.05 -30.90 16.48
C TRP A 142 -9.42 -29.63 15.89
N MET A 143 -8.13 -29.66 15.52
CA MET A 143 -7.44 -28.51 14.92
C MET A 143 -8.11 -28.09 13.62
N PHE A 144 -8.35 -29.06 12.74
CA PHE A 144 -8.99 -28.82 11.47
C PHE A 144 -10.32 -28.09 11.67
N GLN A 145 -11.16 -28.52 12.62
CA GLN A 145 -12.45 -27.90 12.87
C GLN A 145 -12.38 -26.53 13.56
N ASN A 146 -11.46 -26.33 14.52
CA ASN A 146 -11.48 -25.16 15.41
C ASN A 146 -10.49 -24.05 15.05
N LEU A 147 -9.58 -24.27 14.09
CA LEU A 147 -8.66 -23.22 13.64
C LEU A 147 -9.45 -22.07 12.98
N PRO A 148 -9.17 -20.80 13.34
CA PRO A 148 -9.84 -19.63 12.77
C PRO A 148 -9.35 -19.28 11.36
N THR A 149 -8.95 -20.28 10.57
CA THR A 149 -8.48 -20.12 9.19
C THR A 149 -9.32 -20.99 8.26
N ILE A 150 -9.48 -20.61 7.01
CA ILE A 150 -10.30 -21.39 6.05
C ILE A 150 -9.51 -22.63 5.64
N MET A 151 -10.07 -23.83 5.85
CA MET A 151 -9.40 -25.08 5.52
C MET A 151 -10.31 -26.06 4.79
N HIS A 152 -9.71 -26.81 3.87
CA HIS A 152 -10.34 -27.98 3.28
C HIS A 152 -9.31 -29.06 2.93
N SER A 153 -9.80 -30.28 2.76
CA SER A 153 -9.04 -31.42 2.26
C SER A 153 -9.68 -31.92 0.97
N ILE A 154 -8.85 -32.33 0.02
CA ILE A 154 -9.28 -33.08 -1.17
C ILE A 154 -8.75 -34.50 -1.17
N ASP A 155 -9.49 -35.43 -1.79
CA ASP A 155 -9.04 -36.79 -2.10
C ASP A 155 -8.10 -36.84 -3.32
N ALA A 156 -7.63 -38.04 -3.67
CA ALA A 156 -6.77 -38.30 -4.82
C ALA A 156 -7.41 -37.94 -6.18
N GLN A 157 -8.73 -37.71 -6.23
CA GLN A 157 -9.46 -37.30 -7.43
C GLN A 157 -9.74 -35.78 -7.44
N GLY A 158 -9.27 -35.05 -6.43
CA GLY A 158 -9.48 -33.62 -6.26
C GLY A 158 -10.88 -33.25 -5.77
N ARG A 159 -11.58 -34.19 -5.12
CA ARG A 159 -12.90 -33.94 -4.52
C ARG A 159 -12.75 -33.58 -3.06
N ILE A 160 -13.55 -32.63 -2.59
CA ILE A 160 -13.55 -32.19 -1.19
C ILE A 160 -13.92 -33.36 -0.29
N SER A 161 -12.99 -33.78 0.56
CA SER A 161 -13.16 -34.87 1.53
C SER A 161 -13.43 -34.35 2.94
N ALA A 162 -13.02 -33.12 3.26
CA ALA A 162 -13.32 -32.46 4.52
C ALA A 162 -13.31 -30.93 4.36
N VAL A 163 -14.13 -30.24 5.16
CA VAL A 163 -14.14 -28.78 5.32
C VAL A 163 -14.33 -28.43 6.79
N ASN A 164 -13.68 -27.36 7.24
CA ASN A 164 -13.86 -26.86 8.58
C ASN A 164 -15.02 -25.86 8.69
N ASP A 165 -15.39 -25.49 9.91
CA ASP A 165 -16.50 -24.58 10.14
C ASP A 165 -16.22 -23.19 9.55
N ARG A 166 -14.97 -22.72 9.60
CA ARG A 166 -14.57 -21.45 8.97
C ARG A 166 -14.81 -21.43 7.46
N TRP A 167 -14.60 -22.54 6.77
CA TRP A 167 -14.89 -22.68 5.34
C TRP A 167 -16.39 -22.55 5.04
N ILE A 168 -17.23 -23.18 5.86
CA ILE A 168 -18.71 -23.11 5.74
C ILE A 168 -19.19 -21.69 5.97
N GLU A 169 -18.75 -21.05 7.06
CA GLU A 169 -19.11 -19.68 7.41
C GLU A 169 -18.70 -18.68 6.33
N THR A 170 -17.49 -18.83 5.78
CA THR A 170 -16.94 -17.85 4.84
C THR A 170 -17.49 -18.00 3.42
N LEU A 171 -17.70 -19.24 2.94
CA LEU A 171 -18.21 -19.46 1.59
C LEU A 171 -19.74 -19.60 1.52
N GLY A 172 -20.40 -19.81 2.65
CA GLY A 172 -21.86 -19.91 2.77
C GLY A 172 -22.47 -21.23 2.29
N TYR A 173 -21.66 -22.21 1.89
CA TYR A 173 -22.13 -23.56 1.55
C TYR A 173 -22.24 -24.43 2.79
N THR A 174 -23.23 -25.31 2.81
CA THR A 174 -23.32 -26.35 3.84
C THR A 174 -22.27 -27.44 3.60
N ARG A 175 -21.92 -28.18 4.65
CA ARG A 175 -20.99 -29.32 4.57
C ARG A 175 -21.42 -30.35 3.53
N ASP A 176 -22.71 -30.69 3.48
CA ASP A 176 -23.27 -31.66 2.52
C ASP A 176 -23.20 -31.16 1.06
N GLU A 177 -23.31 -29.84 0.85
CA GLU A 177 -23.14 -29.23 -0.48
C GLU A 177 -21.67 -29.16 -0.91
N ALA A 178 -20.72 -29.30 0.01
CA ALA A 178 -19.29 -29.23 -0.25
C ALA A 178 -18.66 -30.60 -0.50
N LEU A 179 -18.96 -31.57 0.37
CA LEU A 179 -18.34 -32.88 0.37
C LEU A 179 -18.61 -33.67 -0.93
N GLY A 180 -17.58 -34.34 -1.44
CA GLY A 180 -17.63 -35.18 -2.64
C GLY A 180 -17.61 -34.44 -3.98
N ARG A 181 -17.80 -33.12 -3.99
CA ARG A 181 -17.68 -32.29 -5.20
C ARG A 181 -16.24 -31.94 -5.50
N ARG A 182 -15.91 -31.65 -6.75
CA ARG A 182 -14.54 -31.24 -7.11
C ARG A 182 -14.26 -29.87 -6.51
N SER A 183 -13.08 -29.69 -5.91
CA SER A 183 -12.68 -28.38 -5.34
C SER A 183 -12.75 -27.24 -6.37
N THR A 184 -12.50 -27.56 -7.64
CA THR A 184 -12.56 -26.63 -8.78
C THR A 184 -13.97 -26.11 -9.09
N GLU A 185 -15.02 -26.75 -8.59
CA GLU A 185 -16.41 -26.29 -8.79
C GLU A 185 -16.76 -25.06 -7.97
N PHE A 186 -15.98 -24.75 -6.93
CA PHE A 186 -16.15 -23.57 -6.08
C PHE A 186 -15.30 -22.38 -6.56
N LEU A 187 -14.63 -22.52 -7.72
CA LEU A 187 -13.75 -21.51 -8.29
C LEU A 187 -14.43 -20.80 -9.47
N THR A 188 -13.96 -19.60 -9.79
CA THR A 188 -14.31 -18.96 -11.07
C THR A 188 -13.82 -19.80 -12.24
N PRO A 189 -14.39 -19.66 -13.46
CA PRO A 189 -13.98 -20.46 -14.62
C PRO A 189 -12.48 -20.37 -14.95
N GLU A 190 -11.86 -19.22 -14.68
CA GLU A 190 -10.44 -18.98 -14.88
C GLU A 190 -9.61 -19.72 -13.83
N SER A 191 -9.90 -19.53 -12.54
CA SER A 191 -9.22 -20.23 -11.45
C SER A 191 -9.42 -21.74 -11.53
N ALA A 192 -10.62 -22.21 -11.91
CA ALA A 192 -10.93 -23.62 -12.13
C ALA A 192 -10.10 -24.23 -13.26
N ARG A 193 -9.79 -23.46 -14.31
CA ARG A 193 -8.92 -23.91 -15.41
C ARG A 193 -7.48 -24.01 -14.94
N TYR A 194 -6.96 -22.95 -14.33
CA TYR A 194 -5.60 -22.91 -13.78
C TYR A 194 -5.34 -24.04 -12.78
N ALA A 195 -6.30 -24.29 -11.89
CA ALA A 195 -6.25 -25.39 -10.95
C ALA A 195 -6.18 -26.77 -11.64
N ARG A 196 -7.00 -27.02 -12.67
CA ARG A 196 -7.06 -28.31 -13.37
C ARG A 196 -5.83 -28.58 -14.24
N GLU A 197 -5.35 -27.56 -14.93
CA GLU A 197 -4.31 -27.71 -15.95
C GLU A 197 -2.91 -27.62 -15.36
N ILE A 198 -2.72 -26.82 -14.30
CA ILE A 198 -1.39 -26.50 -13.77
C ILE A 198 -1.22 -27.01 -12.34
N VAL A 199 -2.07 -26.54 -11.41
CA VAL A 199 -1.78 -26.67 -9.99
C VAL A 199 -2.03 -28.08 -9.47
N LEU A 200 -3.22 -28.67 -9.71
CA LEU A 200 -3.54 -30.02 -9.25
C LEU A 200 -2.60 -31.08 -9.83
N PRO A 201 -2.28 -31.09 -11.14
CA PRO A 201 -1.29 -32.03 -11.68
C PRO A 201 0.08 -31.90 -11.02
N ALA A 202 0.56 -30.67 -10.79
CA ALA A 202 1.83 -30.45 -10.11
C ALA A 202 1.76 -30.91 -8.66
N PHE A 203 0.68 -30.56 -7.94
CA PHE A 203 0.44 -30.93 -6.55
C PHE A 203 0.40 -32.45 -6.35
N PHE A 204 -0.32 -33.21 -7.18
CA PHE A 204 -0.34 -34.68 -7.03
C PHE A 204 1.02 -35.31 -7.30
N LYS A 205 1.86 -34.68 -8.13
CA LYS A 205 3.23 -35.13 -8.40
C LYS A 205 4.20 -34.77 -7.27
N THR A 206 4.16 -33.53 -6.77
CA THR A 206 5.12 -33.01 -5.78
C THR A 206 4.68 -33.23 -4.34
N GLY A 207 3.37 -33.35 -4.10
CA GLY A 207 2.75 -33.37 -2.78
C GLY A 207 2.66 -32.01 -2.10
N ARG A 208 2.95 -30.90 -2.80
CA ARG A 208 2.92 -29.55 -2.21
C ARG A 208 2.67 -28.46 -3.25
N CYS A 209 1.90 -27.45 -2.85
CA CYS A 209 1.80 -26.17 -3.54
C CYS A 209 1.77 -25.02 -2.53
N ASP A 210 2.34 -23.88 -2.90
CA ASP A 210 2.52 -22.73 -2.03
C ASP A 210 2.01 -21.47 -2.72
N ASN A 211 1.27 -20.65 -1.98
CA ASN A 211 0.83 -19.30 -2.38
C ASN A 211 0.18 -19.27 -3.77
N VAL A 212 -0.76 -20.17 -4.01
CA VAL A 212 -1.53 -20.23 -5.24
C VAL A 212 -2.74 -19.31 -5.13
N LEU A 213 -2.75 -18.24 -5.92
CA LEU A 213 -3.88 -17.33 -5.98
C LEU A 213 -5.05 -17.95 -6.74
N TYR A 214 -6.20 -18.01 -6.10
CA TYR A 214 -7.48 -18.40 -6.68
C TYR A 214 -8.56 -17.39 -6.37
N GLN A 215 -9.61 -17.42 -7.19
CA GLN A 215 -10.85 -16.73 -6.91
C GLN A 215 -11.97 -17.76 -6.72
N PHE A 216 -12.51 -17.80 -5.50
CA PHE A 216 -13.63 -18.64 -5.14
C PHE A 216 -14.95 -17.91 -5.37
N VAL A 217 -16.01 -18.69 -5.63
CA VAL A 217 -17.39 -18.22 -5.78
C VAL A 217 -18.17 -18.67 -4.56
N ARG A 218 -18.55 -17.72 -3.71
CA ARG A 218 -19.42 -17.98 -2.56
C ARG A 218 -20.82 -18.39 -3.02
N LYS A 219 -21.61 -18.97 -2.12
CA LYS A 219 -22.97 -19.43 -2.45
C LYS A 219 -23.91 -18.31 -2.91
N ASP A 220 -23.70 -17.10 -2.42
CA ASP A 220 -24.44 -15.90 -2.83
C ASP A 220 -23.98 -15.32 -4.19
N GLY A 221 -22.95 -15.90 -4.80
CA GLY A 221 -22.35 -15.47 -6.07
C GLY A 221 -21.25 -14.42 -5.92
N SER A 222 -20.98 -13.91 -4.71
CA SER A 222 -19.86 -13.00 -4.48
C SER A 222 -18.50 -13.72 -4.64
N LEU A 223 -17.47 -12.95 -4.95
CA LEU A 223 -16.13 -13.45 -5.20
C LEU A 223 -15.26 -13.30 -3.95
N LEU A 224 -14.39 -14.28 -3.73
CA LEU A 224 -13.41 -14.31 -2.66
C LEU A 224 -12.03 -14.56 -3.28
N ASP A 225 -11.11 -13.61 -3.14
CA ASP A 225 -9.72 -13.81 -3.56
C ASP A 225 -8.97 -14.52 -2.42
N VAL A 226 -8.32 -15.63 -2.74
CA VAL A 226 -7.72 -16.53 -1.74
C VAL A 226 -6.33 -16.97 -2.16
N MET A 227 -5.42 -16.90 -1.20
CA MET A 227 -4.09 -17.47 -1.31
C MET A 227 -4.10 -18.87 -0.72
N LEU A 228 -3.98 -19.89 -1.58
CA LEU A 228 -4.05 -21.30 -1.19
C LEU A 228 -2.64 -21.89 -1.08
N SER A 229 -2.38 -22.56 0.04
CA SER A 229 -1.21 -23.43 0.23
C SER A 229 -1.67 -24.79 0.71
N ALA A 230 -1.07 -25.86 0.18
CA ALA A 230 -1.49 -27.22 0.52
C ALA A 230 -0.34 -28.22 0.46
N ILE A 231 -0.45 -29.27 1.28
CA ILE A 231 0.38 -30.47 1.17
C ILE A 231 -0.49 -31.72 0.99
N ALA A 232 0.13 -32.80 0.54
CA ALA A 232 -0.44 -34.13 0.50
C ALA A 232 -0.04 -34.98 1.72
N ASP A 233 -1.01 -35.60 2.36
CA ASP A 233 -0.87 -36.71 3.29
C ASP A 233 -0.73 -38.01 2.48
N ARG A 234 0.26 -38.85 2.78
CA ARG A 234 0.62 -40.04 1.97
C ARG A 234 0.57 -41.33 2.78
N ASP A 235 0.14 -42.41 2.14
CA ASP A 235 0.21 -43.75 2.71
C ASP A 235 1.65 -44.31 2.72
N GLU A 236 1.84 -45.49 3.33
CA GLU A 236 3.15 -46.17 3.36
C GLU A 236 3.68 -46.58 1.98
N ALA A 237 2.80 -46.62 0.97
CA ALA A 237 3.14 -46.88 -0.42
C ALA A 237 3.43 -45.60 -1.22
N GLY A 238 3.35 -44.42 -0.59
CA GLY A 238 3.60 -43.12 -1.20
C GLY A 238 2.42 -42.52 -1.97
N ASN A 239 1.25 -43.14 -1.94
CA ASN A 239 0.04 -42.62 -2.59
C ASN A 239 -0.56 -41.50 -1.75
N VAL A 240 -1.10 -40.47 -2.41
CA VAL A 240 -1.81 -39.38 -1.74
C VAL A 240 -3.14 -39.90 -1.19
N ILE A 241 -3.31 -39.85 0.14
CA ILE A 241 -4.56 -40.17 0.83
C ILE A 241 -5.51 -38.97 0.75
N ARG A 242 -4.99 -37.79 1.12
CA ARG A 242 -5.75 -36.53 1.17
C ARG A 242 -4.81 -35.34 1.08
N SER A 243 -5.34 -34.15 0.82
CA SER A 243 -4.62 -32.90 1.05
C SER A 243 -4.96 -32.29 2.41
N GLN A 244 -4.10 -31.39 2.87
CA GLN A 244 -4.47 -30.34 3.82
C GLN A 244 -4.19 -29.01 3.17
N ALA A 245 -5.26 -28.26 2.88
CA ALA A 245 -5.18 -26.93 2.28
C ALA A 245 -5.58 -25.86 3.30
N VAL A 246 -4.78 -24.80 3.37
CA VAL A 246 -5.07 -23.57 4.08
C VAL A 246 -5.34 -22.49 3.03
N LEU A 247 -6.37 -21.69 3.28
CA LEU A 247 -6.86 -20.66 2.39
C LEU A 247 -6.86 -19.34 3.17
N THR A 248 -6.05 -18.39 2.73
CA THR A 248 -5.98 -17.05 3.33
C THR A 248 -6.78 -16.08 2.47
N ASP A 249 -7.77 -15.40 3.04
CA ASP A 249 -8.50 -14.33 2.34
C ASP A 249 -7.53 -13.17 2.08
N VAL A 250 -7.39 -12.79 0.82
CA VAL A 250 -6.53 -11.68 0.38
C VAL A 250 -7.33 -10.62 -0.40
N THR A 251 -8.66 -10.65 -0.30
CA THR A 251 -9.56 -9.77 -1.06
C THR A 251 -9.30 -8.30 -0.76
N GLU A 252 -9.26 -7.93 0.52
CA GLU A 252 -9.00 -6.54 0.93
C GLU A 252 -7.58 -6.10 0.59
N GLN A 253 -6.60 -6.99 0.76
CA GLN A 253 -5.22 -6.72 0.44
C GLN A 253 -5.03 -6.44 -1.06
N LEU A 254 -5.55 -7.31 -1.94
CA LEU A 254 -5.46 -7.12 -3.39
C LEU A 254 -6.24 -5.87 -3.84
N ALA A 255 -7.37 -5.56 -3.22
CA ALA A 255 -8.12 -4.34 -3.51
C ALA A 255 -7.30 -3.08 -3.17
N ALA A 256 -6.66 -3.07 -2.00
CA ALA A 256 -5.79 -1.98 -1.56
C ALA A 256 -4.56 -1.82 -2.47
N GLU A 257 -3.91 -2.91 -2.85
CA GLU A 257 -2.76 -2.90 -3.76
C GLU A 257 -3.14 -2.35 -5.14
N ARG A 258 -4.27 -2.79 -5.71
CA ARG A 258 -4.77 -2.27 -6.99
C ARG A 258 -5.11 -0.79 -6.92
N ALA A 259 -5.73 -0.33 -5.84
CA ALA A 259 -6.05 1.08 -5.63
C ALA A 259 -4.77 1.94 -5.55
N ALA A 260 -3.76 1.47 -4.82
CA ALA A 260 -2.47 2.15 -4.72
C ALA A 260 -1.75 2.24 -6.08
N GLN A 261 -1.74 1.16 -6.86
CA GLN A 261 -1.15 1.15 -8.20
C GLN A 261 -1.87 2.12 -9.15
N ALA A 262 -3.21 2.14 -9.13
CA ALA A 262 -4.00 3.07 -9.93
C ALA A 262 -3.72 4.54 -9.56
N ALA A 263 -3.61 4.84 -8.26
CA ALA A 263 -3.27 6.18 -7.79
C ALA A 263 -1.87 6.61 -8.24
N ALA A 264 -0.87 5.73 -8.14
CA ALA A 264 0.49 6.00 -8.59
C ALA A 264 0.56 6.29 -10.10
N ALA A 265 -0.11 5.48 -10.92
CA ALA A 265 -0.16 5.68 -12.37
C ALA A 265 -0.86 6.99 -12.76
N GLN A 266 -1.91 7.37 -12.03
CA GLN A 266 -2.60 8.64 -12.21
C GLN A 266 -1.69 9.82 -11.86
N GLU A 267 -0.94 9.73 -10.76
CA GLU A 267 -0.03 10.78 -10.34
C GLU A 267 1.13 10.97 -11.33
N GLU A 268 1.66 9.87 -11.89
CA GLU A 268 2.66 9.92 -12.96
C GLU A 268 2.11 10.64 -14.21
N THR A 269 0.88 10.33 -14.61
CA THR A 269 0.20 10.99 -15.73
C THR A 269 0.02 12.49 -15.47
N ILE A 270 -0.45 12.87 -14.27
CA ILE A 270 -0.61 14.28 -13.88
C ILE A 270 0.73 15.00 -13.88
N ARG A 271 1.79 14.36 -13.41
CA ARG A 271 3.15 14.92 -13.42
C ARG A 271 3.63 15.16 -14.84
N ALA A 272 3.50 14.18 -15.72
CA ALA A 272 3.87 14.31 -17.13
C ALA A 272 3.08 15.43 -17.83
N GLN A 273 1.78 15.55 -17.56
CA GLN A 273 0.95 16.64 -18.07
C GLN A 273 1.41 18.01 -17.54
N ARG A 274 1.74 18.13 -16.25
CA ARG A 274 2.28 19.37 -15.67
C ARG A 274 3.62 19.77 -16.30
N ASP A 275 4.51 18.82 -16.52
CA ASP A 275 5.81 19.08 -17.13
C ASP A 275 5.65 19.47 -18.62
N MET A 276 4.73 18.85 -19.35
CA MET A 276 4.38 19.27 -20.71
C MET A 276 3.75 20.67 -20.76
N LEU A 277 2.83 20.98 -19.84
CA LEU A 277 2.25 22.31 -19.74
C LEU A 277 3.32 23.37 -19.45
N ARG A 278 4.30 23.07 -18.59
CA ARG A 278 5.45 23.94 -18.32
C ARG A 278 6.33 24.17 -19.55
N ALA A 279 6.52 23.15 -20.39
CA ALA A 279 7.30 23.28 -21.62
C ALA A 279 6.64 24.20 -22.67
N ILE A 280 5.32 24.42 -22.60
CA ILE A 280 4.55 25.18 -23.60
C ILE A 280 4.30 26.64 -23.16
N SER A 281 4.36 26.97 -21.86
CA SER A 281 3.84 28.24 -21.33
C SER A 281 4.82 29.42 -21.29
N THR A 282 6.09 29.23 -21.68
CA THR A 282 7.07 30.32 -21.89
C THR A 282 8.07 29.96 -23.00
N PRO A 283 7.68 30.01 -24.28
CA PRO A 283 8.52 29.52 -25.36
C PRO A 283 9.71 30.47 -25.58
N LEU A 284 10.91 30.05 -25.20
CA LEU A 284 12.15 30.72 -25.65
C LEU A 284 12.47 30.26 -27.07
N VAL A 285 12.51 31.22 -27.99
CA VAL A 285 12.71 30.98 -29.42
C VAL A 285 14.07 31.57 -29.82
N PRO A 286 15.09 30.75 -30.13
CA PRO A 286 16.35 31.25 -30.67
C PRO A 286 16.13 31.74 -32.12
N LEU A 287 16.54 32.98 -32.41
CA LEU A 287 16.34 33.62 -33.71
C LEU A 287 17.62 33.67 -34.58
N GLY A 288 18.70 33.04 -34.12
CA GLY A 288 20.03 33.08 -34.74
C GLY A 288 20.79 34.37 -34.44
N ASP A 289 22.05 34.43 -34.84
CA ASP A 289 22.96 35.59 -34.63
C ASP A 289 23.00 36.05 -33.15
N GLY A 290 23.06 35.11 -32.18
CA GLY A 290 23.11 35.45 -30.75
C GLY A 290 21.83 36.11 -30.19
N VAL A 291 20.68 36.01 -30.88
CA VAL A 291 19.41 36.61 -30.45
C VAL A 291 18.44 35.55 -29.95
N LEU A 292 17.84 35.80 -28.78
CA LEU A 292 16.81 34.97 -28.15
C LEU A 292 15.52 35.76 -28.00
N LEU A 293 14.36 35.17 -28.31
CA LEU A 293 13.05 35.80 -28.15
C LEU A 293 12.23 35.06 -27.09
N MET A 294 11.62 35.81 -26.19
CA MET A 294 10.71 35.32 -25.17
C MET A 294 9.38 36.10 -25.25
N PRO A 295 8.33 35.55 -25.89
CA PRO A 295 7.02 36.15 -25.90
C PRO A 295 6.28 35.85 -24.60
N LEU A 296 5.69 36.90 -24.03
CA LEU A 296 4.90 36.87 -22.82
C LEU A 296 3.44 37.08 -23.22
N VAL A 297 2.61 36.04 -23.04
CA VAL A 297 1.22 36.02 -23.51
C VAL A 297 0.26 35.68 -22.37
N GLY A 298 -0.77 36.48 -22.17
CA GLY A 298 -1.79 36.27 -21.15
C GLY A 298 -1.49 36.99 -19.83
N THR A 299 -2.24 36.65 -18.79
CA THR A 299 -2.06 37.26 -17.46
C THR A 299 -0.76 36.81 -16.82
N MET A 300 -0.04 37.74 -16.20
CA MET A 300 1.22 37.48 -15.51
C MET A 300 0.97 37.54 -14.00
N ASP A 301 1.34 36.48 -13.29
CA ASP A 301 1.34 36.43 -11.83
C ASP A 301 2.79 36.21 -11.32
N SER A 302 2.98 36.21 -10.00
CA SER A 302 4.31 36.05 -9.38
C SER A 302 4.97 34.71 -9.73
N ALA A 303 4.19 33.62 -9.78
CA ALA A 303 4.71 32.30 -10.12
C ALA A 303 5.20 32.25 -11.57
N ARG A 304 4.48 32.91 -12.48
CA ARG A 304 4.84 33.02 -13.89
C ARG A 304 6.05 33.94 -14.12
N ALA A 305 6.18 34.99 -13.33
CA ALA A 305 7.35 35.87 -13.35
C ALA A 305 8.64 35.14 -12.94
N GLU A 306 8.58 34.29 -11.91
CA GLU A 306 9.71 33.44 -11.50
C GLU A 306 10.08 32.42 -12.58
N GLN A 307 9.07 31.77 -13.18
CA GLN A 307 9.28 30.83 -14.30
C GLN A 307 9.91 31.53 -15.51
N MET A 308 9.44 32.73 -15.83
CA MET A 308 10.02 33.55 -16.90
C MET A 308 11.49 33.86 -16.64
N MET A 309 11.82 34.29 -15.42
CA MET A 309 13.21 34.56 -15.03
C MET A 309 14.10 33.34 -15.21
N ALA A 310 13.71 32.21 -14.63
CA ALA A 310 14.49 30.98 -14.67
C ALA A 310 14.74 30.53 -16.12
N ALA A 311 13.69 30.52 -16.94
CA ALA A 311 13.78 30.13 -18.33
C ALA A 311 14.66 31.10 -19.14
N LEU A 312 14.53 32.42 -18.92
CA LEU A 312 15.33 33.42 -19.61
C LEU A 312 16.82 33.28 -19.32
N LEU A 313 17.20 33.12 -18.05
CA LEU A 313 18.60 32.99 -17.65
C LEU A 313 19.22 31.70 -18.18
N ASP A 314 18.50 30.58 -18.06
CA ASP A 314 18.93 29.29 -18.62
C ASP A 314 19.07 29.36 -20.15
N GLY A 315 18.10 29.99 -20.82
CA GLY A 315 18.09 30.18 -22.27
C GLY A 315 19.27 31.03 -22.77
N VAL A 316 19.61 32.11 -22.06
CA VAL A 316 20.75 32.99 -22.39
C VAL A 316 22.07 32.21 -22.34
N VAL A 317 22.28 31.40 -21.30
CA VAL A 317 23.50 30.59 -21.16
C VAL A 317 23.53 29.48 -22.21
N THR A 318 22.45 28.70 -22.32
CA THR A 318 22.38 27.54 -23.20
C THR A 318 22.56 27.91 -24.69
N HIS A 319 22.04 29.07 -25.11
CA HIS A 319 22.12 29.51 -26.50
C HIS A 319 23.24 30.54 -26.75
N ALA A 320 24.06 30.84 -25.74
CA ALA A 320 25.09 31.89 -25.81
C ALA A 320 24.54 33.21 -26.40
N ALA A 321 23.37 33.63 -25.91
CA ALA A 321 22.69 34.79 -26.46
C ALA A 321 23.34 36.09 -26.01
N GLU A 322 23.61 37.00 -26.93
CA GLU A 322 24.09 38.36 -26.65
C GLU A 322 22.93 39.33 -26.40
N VAL A 323 21.77 39.04 -27.00
CA VAL A 323 20.56 39.86 -26.87
C VAL A 323 19.33 38.97 -26.63
N ALA A 324 18.61 39.24 -25.55
CA ALA A 324 17.31 38.67 -25.28
C ALA A 324 16.19 39.70 -25.55
N ILE A 325 15.21 39.33 -26.37
CA ILE A 325 14.02 40.12 -26.66
C ILE A 325 12.88 39.60 -25.78
N LEU A 326 12.33 40.45 -24.93
CA LEU A 326 11.11 40.16 -24.18
C LEU A 326 9.95 40.85 -24.88
N ASP A 327 8.97 40.08 -25.37
CA ASP A 327 7.80 40.62 -26.05
C ASP A 327 6.58 40.58 -25.13
N VAL A 328 6.16 41.75 -24.64
CA VAL A 328 5.00 41.90 -23.75
C VAL A 328 3.73 42.31 -24.49
N THR A 329 3.70 42.24 -25.83
CA THR A 329 2.53 42.61 -26.64
C THR A 329 1.26 41.83 -26.23
N GLY A 330 1.42 40.60 -25.74
CA GLY A 330 0.32 39.73 -25.31
C GLY A 330 -0.09 39.87 -23.84
N VAL A 331 0.49 40.82 -23.09
CA VAL A 331 0.19 41.05 -21.67
C VAL A 331 -0.82 42.20 -21.54
N PRO A 332 -2.07 41.95 -21.09
CA PRO A 332 -3.14 42.94 -21.12
C PRO A 332 -2.93 44.13 -20.18
N SER A 333 -2.18 43.95 -19.09
CA SER A 333 -1.79 45.01 -18.16
C SER A 333 -0.47 44.67 -17.47
N VAL A 334 0.43 45.64 -17.36
CA VAL A 334 1.67 45.53 -16.58
C VAL A 334 1.45 46.22 -15.24
N ASP A 335 1.41 45.45 -14.17
CA ASP A 335 1.35 45.97 -12.80
C ASP A 335 2.75 46.11 -12.19
N ALA A 336 2.82 46.53 -10.92
CA ALA A 336 4.09 46.69 -10.21
C ALA A 336 4.88 45.39 -10.04
N SER A 337 4.21 44.24 -9.88
CA SER A 337 4.86 42.93 -9.74
C SER A 337 5.53 42.51 -11.05
N VAL A 338 4.84 42.71 -12.18
CA VAL A 338 5.37 42.44 -13.53
C VAL A 338 6.51 43.39 -13.86
N ALA A 339 6.37 44.67 -13.57
CA ALA A 339 7.43 45.66 -13.77
C ALA A 339 8.71 45.30 -13.00
N GLU A 340 8.58 44.92 -11.73
CA GLU A 340 9.70 44.47 -10.90
C GLU A 340 10.40 43.22 -11.48
N ALA A 341 9.62 42.26 -11.98
CA ALA A 341 10.16 41.06 -12.62
C ALA A 341 10.98 41.40 -13.88
N LEU A 342 10.49 42.30 -14.74
CA LEU A 342 11.19 42.72 -15.96
C LEU A 342 12.53 43.43 -15.66
N VAL A 343 12.57 44.25 -14.62
CA VAL A 343 13.80 44.95 -14.22
C VAL A 343 14.78 43.99 -13.56
N ARG A 344 14.32 43.06 -12.70
CA ARG A 344 15.17 41.98 -12.19
C ARG A 344 15.76 41.16 -13.34
N ALA A 345 14.96 40.86 -14.36
CA ALA A 345 15.40 40.08 -15.52
C ALA A 345 16.50 40.81 -16.29
N THR A 346 16.32 42.10 -16.54
CA THR A 346 17.34 42.95 -17.18
C THR A 346 18.66 42.93 -16.40
N LYS A 347 18.61 43.10 -15.08
CA LYS A 347 19.82 43.08 -14.23
C LYS A 347 20.51 41.72 -14.27
N ALA A 348 19.76 40.64 -14.08
CA ALA A 348 20.30 39.28 -14.06
C ALA A 348 20.90 38.87 -15.42
N VAL A 349 20.23 39.17 -16.54
CA VAL A 349 20.75 38.94 -17.90
C VAL A 349 22.01 39.79 -18.16
N GLY A 350 22.05 41.02 -17.67
CA GLY A 350 23.23 41.89 -17.73
C GLY A 350 24.46 41.30 -17.01
N LEU A 351 24.27 40.65 -15.87
CA LEU A 351 25.33 39.94 -15.15
C LEU A 351 25.87 38.73 -15.92
N LEU A 352 25.04 38.12 -16.77
CA LEU A 352 25.44 37.03 -17.68
C LEU A 352 26.11 37.54 -18.98
N GLY A 353 26.31 38.86 -19.12
CA GLY A 353 26.98 39.47 -20.28
C GLY A 353 26.06 39.70 -21.48
N ALA A 354 24.75 39.50 -21.33
CA ALA A 354 23.76 39.71 -22.38
C ALA A 354 22.93 40.98 -22.14
N ARG A 355 22.21 41.46 -23.15
CA ARG A 355 21.35 42.66 -23.06
C ARG A 355 19.89 42.32 -23.28
N VAL A 356 19.01 43.09 -22.64
CA VAL A 356 17.55 42.94 -22.80
C VAL A 356 16.99 44.03 -23.72
N VAL A 357 16.16 43.60 -24.69
CA VAL A 357 15.31 44.45 -25.51
C VAL A 357 13.85 44.16 -25.19
N LEU A 358 13.14 45.13 -24.64
CA LEU A 358 11.73 44.99 -24.31
C LEU A 358 10.87 45.54 -25.46
N THR A 359 9.92 44.74 -25.93
CA THR A 359 9.03 45.07 -27.07
C THR A 359 7.56 44.99 -26.66
N GLY A 360 6.69 45.77 -27.31
CA GLY A 360 5.25 45.69 -27.07
C GLY A 360 4.74 46.48 -25.85
N LEU A 361 5.55 47.40 -25.31
CA LEU A 361 5.12 48.26 -24.21
C LEU A 361 4.07 49.28 -24.68
N GLY A 362 2.85 49.16 -24.15
CA GLY A 362 1.79 50.16 -24.33
C GLY A 362 1.92 51.36 -23.38
N PRO A 363 1.11 52.42 -23.58
CA PRO A 363 1.16 53.64 -22.78
C PRO A 363 0.97 53.41 -21.27
N SER A 364 0.04 52.52 -20.88
CA SER A 364 -0.22 52.21 -19.47
C SER A 364 1.00 51.58 -18.78
N ALA A 365 1.69 50.66 -19.46
CA ALA A 365 2.87 49.99 -18.90
C ALA A 365 4.06 50.96 -18.76
N ALA A 366 4.20 51.90 -19.70
CA ALA A 366 5.21 52.94 -19.63
C ALA A 366 4.97 53.88 -18.42
N HIS A 367 3.72 54.25 -18.14
CA HIS A 367 3.37 55.03 -16.95
C HIS A 367 3.75 54.31 -15.66
N THR A 368 3.40 53.04 -15.51
CA THR A 368 3.72 52.26 -14.30
C THR A 368 5.22 52.13 -14.05
N LEU A 369 6.03 51.92 -15.10
CA LEU A 369 7.49 51.85 -14.97
C LEU A 369 8.11 53.19 -14.51
N VAL A 370 7.52 54.31 -14.91
CA VAL A 370 7.96 55.65 -14.50
C VAL A 370 7.49 55.98 -13.08
N GLU A 371 6.25 55.64 -12.72
CA GLU A 371 5.71 55.85 -11.37
C GLU A 371 6.49 55.09 -10.29
N LEU A 372 7.03 53.92 -10.63
CA LEU A 372 7.80 53.07 -9.72
C LEU A 372 9.29 53.49 -9.62
N ASP A 373 9.69 54.61 -10.25
CA ASP A 373 11.05 55.15 -10.29
C ASP A 373 12.12 54.09 -10.64
N MET A 374 11.77 53.19 -11.57
CA MET A 374 12.62 52.05 -11.87
C MET A 374 13.74 52.46 -12.83
N GLU A 375 14.98 52.37 -12.38
CA GLU A 375 16.15 52.55 -13.24
C GLU A 375 16.19 51.45 -14.32
N LEU A 376 15.92 51.84 -15.57
CA LEU A 376 15.92 50.96 -16.74
C LEU A 376 17.34 50.61 -17.22
N GLY A 377 18.36 50.71 -16.36
CA GLY A 377 19.78 50.61 -16.70
C GLY A 377 20.10 49.42 -17.61
N GLY A 378 20.50 49.70 -18.85
CA GLY A 378 20.85 48.67 -19.85
C GLY A 378 19.68 48.08 -20.65
N MET A 379 18.42 48.37 -20.28
CA MET A 379 17.23 47.95 -21.02
C MET A 379 16.97 48.87 -22.21
N THR A 380 16.81 48.31 -23.41
CA THR A 380 16.35 49.06 -24.58
C THR A 380 14.88 48.74 -24.84
N THR A 381 14.03 49.75 -25.03
CA THR A 381 12.61 49.55 -25.38
C THR A 381 12.38 49.79 -26.87
N LYS A 382 11.45 49.03 -27.47
CA LYS A 382 10.97 49.19 -28.85
C LYS A 382 9.47 49.00 -28.91
N ALA A 383 8.80 49.75 -29.80
CA ALA A 383 7.35 49.70 -29.91
C ALA A 383 6.86 48.34 -30.44
N THR A 384 7.59 47.75 -31.39
CA THR A 384 7.20 46.48 -32.02
C THR A 384 8.31 45.44 -31.94
N LEU A 385 7.93 44.15 -32.00
CA LEU A 385 8.88 43.04 -32.11
C LEU A 385 9.81 43.18 -33.32
N ARG A 386 9.29 43.70 -34.45
CA ARG A 386 10.07 43.95 -35.67
C ARG A 386 11.23 44.91 -35.40
N ASP A 387 10.97 46.02 -34.71
CA ASP A 387 11.99 47.01 -34.35
C ASP A 387 12.97 46.48 -33.31
N GLY A 388 12.47 45.64 -32.39
CA GLY A 388 13.29 44.91 -31.41
C GLY A 388 14.30 43.99 -32.09
N LEU A 389 13.85 43.18 -33.05
CA LEU A 389 14.69 42.25 -33.79
C LEU A 389 15.75 42.98 -34.63
N ALA A 390 15.38 44.07 -35.29
CA ALA A 390 16.32 44.89 -36.04
C ALA A 390 17.41 45.50 -35.13
N ALA A 391 17.03 45.96 -33.93
CA ALA A 391 17.96 46.50 -32.95
C ALA A 391 18.88 45.43 -32.35
N ALA A 392 18.37 44.22 -32.11
CA ALA A 392 19.13 43.09 -31.60
C ALA A 392 20.20 42.63 -32.60
N ARG A 393 19.83 42.42 -33.87
CA ARG A 393 20.75 41.97 -34.93
C ARG A 393 21.87 42.96 -35.26
N LYS A 394 21.61 44.27 -35.16
CA LYS A 394 22.66 45.29 -35.36
C LYS A 394 23.74 45.22 -34.28
N ARG A 395 23.35 44.77 -33.08
CA ARG A 395 24.22 44.72 -31.91
C ARG A 395 24.96 43.39 -31.80
N ALA A 396 24.33 42.27 -32.15
CA ALA A 396 24.97 40.97 -32.12
C ALA A 396 26.02 40.72 -33.24
N ARG A 397 26.33 41.76 -34.02
CA ARG A 397 27.34 41.75 -35.09
C ARG A 397 28.57 42.59 -34.75
N HIS A 398 28.63 43.15 -33.53
CA HIS A 398 29.68 44.02 -33.01
C HIS A 398 30.10 43.53 -31.64
#